data_AF-A0A1X9SQC0-F1
#
_entry.id   AF-A0A1X9SQC0-F1
#
_cell.length_a   1.000
_cell.length_b   1.000
_cell.length_c   1.000
_cell.angle_alpha   90.00
_cell.angle_beta   90.00
_cell.angle_gamma   90.00
#
_symmetry.space_group_name_H-M   'P 1'
#
loop_
_entity.id
_entity.type
_entity.pdbx_description
1 polymer ?
#
loop_
_entity_poly.entity_id
_entity_poly.type
_entity_poly.pdbx_seq_one_letter_code
_entity_poly.pdbx_strand_id
1 'polypeptide(L)'
;MKNLLIILLFSFISLYANIDDFKTATWNMQGSSASSEAKWSISIAQMFSGANGIDVLAIQEAGTLPATAEPTGREFRAFGTSVVVTEHVWNIGTRLRPDLIFIYYARTDLGGNRVNLALASRRQADEVFLRPPPTTASRPMLGIRINNDAFFSIHALANGGADASAIVHNIDLFFQSSPTLANTNWIIMGDFNREPVDLLSSFELELRLRTRIITNNAITQISARRTLDYAVVGNSNRAIAPAPLPPISASTFFSGFRTHIASDHFPVTFRRFP
;
A
#
# COMPACT_ATOMS: atom_id res chain seq x y z
N MET A 1 15.82 -19.16 -59.01
CA MET A 1 16.24 -18.76 -57.65
C MET A 1 14.98 -18.40 -56.88
N LYS A 2 14.60 -19.20 -55.88
CA LYS A 2 13.39 -18.96 -55.07
C LYS A 2 13.74 -17.98 -53.95
N ASN A 3 13.15 -16.79 -53.99
CA ASN A 3 13.29 -15.79 -52.92
C ASN A 3 12.47 -16.27 -51.71
N LEU A 4 13.18 -16.66 -50.64
CA LEU A 4 12.59 -17.00 -49.35
C LEU A 4 12.41 -15.68 -48.58
N LEU A 5 11.16 -15.23 -48.46
CA LEU A 5 10.81 -14.08 -47.62
C LEU A 5 10.77 -14.53 -46.16
N ILE A 6 11.76 -14.12 -45.36
CA ILE A 6 11.78 -14.36 -43.91
C ILE A 6 10.98 -13.24 -43.24
N ILE A 7 9.82 -13.58 -42.69
CA ILE A 7 9.02 -12.67 -41.84
C ILE A 7 9.56 -12.82 -40.41
N LEU A 8 10.25 -11.80 -39.91
CA LEU A 8 10.60 -11.67 -38.49
C LEU A 8 9.36 -11.23 -37.72
N LEU A 9 8.75 -12.15 -36.97
CA LEU A 9 7.79 -11.83 -35.92
C LEU A 9 8.56 -11.29 -34.71
N PHE A 10 8.53 -9.97 -34.50
CA PHE A 10 8.95 -9.36 -33.24
C PHE A 10 7.86 -9.59 -32.19
N SER A 11 8.07 -10.56 -31.32
CA SER A 11 7.30 -10.69 -30.08
C SER A 11 7.69 -9.54 -29.15
N PHE A 12 6.85 -8.52 -29.03
CA PHE A 12 6.99 -7.51 -27.98
C PHE A 12 6.69 -8.18 -26.63
N ILE A 13 7.74 -8.57 -25.91
CA ILE A 13 7.60 -8.95 -24.51
C ILE A 13 7.39 -7.64 -23.75
N SER A 14 6.15 -7.37 -23.32
CA SER A 14 5.88 -6.28 -22.39
C SER A 14 6.61 -6.56 -21.09
N LEU A 15 7.72 -5.86 -20.85
CA LEU A 15 8.37 -5.81 -19.54
C LEU A 15 7.47 -4.98 -18.62
N TYR A 16 6.62 -5.65 -17.86
CA TYR A 16 5.91 -4.99 -16.77
C TYR A 16 6.93 -4.63 -15.69
N ALA A 17 6.76 -3.45 -15.08
CA ALA A 17 7.45 -3.13 -13.83
C ALA A 17 7.18 -4.26 -12.83
N ASN A 18 8.20 -4.66 -12.10
CA ASN A 18 8.06 -5.55 -10.97
C ASN A 18 7.80 -4.72 -9.71
N ILE A 19 7.21 -5.32 -8.69
CA ILE A 19 6.93 -4.66 -7.42
C ILE A 19 8.16 -4.04 -6.73
N ASP A 20 9.39 -4.49 -7.03
CA ASP A 20 10.65 -3.89 -6.54
C ASP A 20 11.14 -2.67 -7.34
N ASP A 21 10.53 -2.36 -8.48
CA ASP A 21 10.77 -1.12 -9.24
C ASP A 21 10.08 0.09 -8.59
N PHE A 22 9.07 -0.14 -7.73
CA PHE A 22 8.35 0.90 -7.02
C PHE A 22 9.06 1.29 -5.72
N LYS A 23 9.18 2.60 -5.49
CA LYS A 23 9.47 3.15 -4.16
C LYS A 23 8.16 3.27 -3.40
N THR A 24 7.93 2.40 -2.44
CA THR A 24 6.70 2.40 -1.67
C THR A 24 6.94 2.83 -0.24
N ALA A 25 5.87 3.23 0.45
CA ALA A 25 5.96 3.55 1.87
C ALA A 25 4.62 3.33 2.58
N THR A 26 4.67 3.32 3.90
CA THR A 26 3.49 3.41 4.75
C THR A 26 3.67 4.44 5.84
N TRP A 27 2.56 5.04 6.26
CA TRP A 27 2.52 5.90 7.43
C TRP A 27 1.14 5.91 8.08
N ASN A 28 1.08 5.52 9.36
CA ASN A 28 -0.03 5.90 10.21
C ASN A 28 0.12 7.38 10.59
N MET A 29 -0.67 8.23 9.94
CA MET A 29 -0.51 9.67 10.12
C MET A 29 -1.22 10.20 11.35
N GLN A 30 -2.03 9.40 12.06
CA GLN A 30 -2.87 9.85 13.18
C GLN A 30 -3.69 11.11 12.84
N GLY A 31 -4.37 11.09 11.70
CA GLY A 31 -5.16 12.20 11.20
C GLY A 31 -6.36 12.50 12.10
N SER A 32 -6.51 13.77 12.43
CA SER A 32 -7.75 14.32 13.01
C SER A 32 -8.22 15.50 12.15
N SER A 33 -9.52 15.81 12.17
CA SER A 33 -10.13 16.81 11.27
C SER A 33 -9.39 18.18 11.26
N ALA A 34 -8.85 18.64 12.39
CA ALA A 34 -8.13 19.91 12.46
C ALA A 34 -6.63 19.84 12.09
N SER A 35 -6.00 18.66 12.16
CA SER A 35 -4.55 18.48 11.92
C SER A 35 -4.21 17.81 10.59
N SER A 36 -5.20 17.23 9.90
CA SER A 36 -4.99 16.44 8.69
C SER A 36 -4.42 17.27 7.54
N GLU A 37 -4.88 18.51 7.35
CA GLU A 37 -4.47 19.35 6.23
C GLU A 37 -2.94 19.54 6.19
N ALA A 38 -2.31 19.88 7.31
CA ALA A 38 -0.86 20.08 7.36
C ALA A 38 -0.08 18.77 7.14
N LYS A 39 -0.59 17.64 7.65
CA LYS A 39 0.04 16.32 7.44
C LYS A 39 0.01 15.93 5.96
N TRP A 40 -1.10 16.19 5.28
CA TRP A 40 -1.20 16.00 3.85
C TRP A 40 -0.29 16.98 3.08
N SER A 41 -0.56 18.28 3.18
CA SER A 41 0.05 19.32 2.34
C SER A 41 1.54 19.54 2.59
N ILE A 42 2.05 19.14 3.75
CA ILE A 42 3.49 19.23 4.08
C ILE A 42 4.12 17.84 4.02
N SER A 43 3.73 16.91 4.90
CA SER A 43 4.44 15.65 5.08
C SER A 43 4.25 14.72 3.88
N ILE A 44 3.01 14.47 3.46
CA ILE A 44 2.74 13.57 2.32
C ILE A 44 3.25 14.18 1.02
N ALA A 45 3.02 15.48 0.77
CA ALA A 45 3.57 16.15 -0.41
C ALA A 45 5.11 16.02 -0.51
N GLN A 46 5.83 16.18 0.61
CA GLN A 46 7.28 15.97 0.66
C GLN A 46 7.69 14.53 0.35
N MET A 47 6.90 13.53 0.77
CA MET A 47 7.19 12.12 0.49
C MET A 47 7.16 11.79 -1.00
N PHE A 48 6.26 12.43 -1.75
CA PHE A 48 6.21 12.27 -3.21
C PHE A 48 7.23 13.17 -3.93
N SER A 49 7.69 14.27 -3.33
CA SER A 49 8.52 15.27 -4.00
C SER A 49 9.98 14.85 -4.21
N GLY A 50 10.60 15.39 -5.26
CA GLY A 50 12.03 15.27 -5.54
C GLY A 50 12.44 13.94 -6.18
N ALA A 51 13.74 13.81 -6.49
CA ALA A 51 14.29 12.64 -7.22
C ALA A 51 14.13 11.29 -6.48
N ASN A 52 13.94 11.35 -5.16
CA ASN A 52 13.73 10.18 -4.29
C ASN A 52 12.28 10.07 -3.80
N GLY A 53 11.35 10.77 -4.45
CA GLY A 53 9.93 10.67 -4.16
C GLY A 53 9.43 9.24 -4.28
N ILE A 54 8.45 8.89 -3.44
CA ILE A 54 7.77 7.59 -3.50
C ILE A 54 6.75 7.54 -4.64
N ASP A 55 6.47 6.32 -5.08
CA ASP A 55 5.50 6.01 -6.13
C ASP A 55 4.13 5.64 -5.57
N VAL A 56 4.10 4.94 -4.42
CA VAL A 56 2.88 4.51 -3.73
C VAL A 56 3.03 4.69 -2.22
N LEU A 57 2.03 5.28 -1.58
CA LEU A 57 1.97 5.47 -0.13
C LEU A 57 0.70 4.85 0.44
N ALA A 58 0.84 3.90 1.37
CA ALA A 58 -0.25 3.46 2.23
C ALA A 58 -0.38 4.40 3.43
N ILE A 59 -1.60 4.87 3.68
CA ILE A 59 -1.88 5.84 4.74
C ILE A 59 -2.95 5.27 5.65
N GLN A 60 -2.65 5.23 6.95
CA GLN A 60 -3.58 4.86 8.00
C GLN A 60 -3.94 6.09 8.83
N GLU A 61 -5.14 6.05 9.41
CA GLU A 61 -5.74 7.21 10.07
C GLU A 61 -5.69 8.45 9.19
N ALA A 62 -6.09 8.31 7.93
CA ALA A 62 -5.94 9.29 6.88
C ALA A 62 -6.75 10.58 7.09
N GLY A 63 -7.51 10.68 8.17
CA GLY A 63 -8.22 11.89 8.54
C GLY A 63 -9.15 12.37 7.43
N THR A 64 -9.16 13.68 7.18
CA THR A 64 -9.77 14.27 5.98
C THR A 64 -8.71 14.44 4.89
N LEU A 65 -9.09 14.21 3.63
CA LEU A 65 -8.25 14.55 2.46
C LEU A 65 -7.87 16.03 2.43
N PRO A 66 -6.75 16.39 1.78
CA PRO A 66 -6.37 17.79 1.64
C PRO A 66 -7.43 18.55 0.83
N ALA A 67 -7.70 19.80 1.20
CA ALA A 67 -8.80 20.59 0.66
C ALA A 67 -8.72 20.83 -0.87
N THR A 68 -7.54 20.65 -1.46
CA THR A 68 -7.28 20.82 -2.90
C THR A 68 -7.25 19.50 -3.68
N ALA A 69 -7.56 18.37 -3.04
CA ALA A 69 -7.78 17.10 -3.73
C ALA A 69 -9.15 17.12 -4.40
N GLU A 70 -9.17 16.96 -5.72
CA GLU A 70 -10.38 17.03 -6.53
C GLU A 70 -10.90 15.63 -6.84
N PRO A 71 -12.18 15.32 -6.63
CA PRO A 71 -12.73 14.01 -6.97
C PRO A 71 -12.70 13.78 -8.48
N THR A 72 -12.36 12.57 -8.90
CA THR A 72 -12.40 12.20 -10.34
C THR A 72 -13.78 11.73 -10.79
N GLY A 73 -14.68 11.47 -9.83
CA GLY A 73 -15.99 10.86 -10.05
C GLY A 73 -15.97 9.33 -10.08
N ARG A 74 -14.79 8.67 -10.00
CA ARG A 74 -14.71 7.21 -9.86
C ARG A 74 -14.97 6.81 -8.40
N GLU A 75 -15.98 5.97 -8.21
CA GLU A 75 -16.29 5.31 -6.94
C GLU A 75 -16.16 3.79 -7.07
N PHE A 76 -15.70 3.14 -6.01
CA PHE A 76 -15.55 1.69 -5.95
C PHE A 76 -16.23 1.16 -4.69
N ARG A 77 -17.06 0.15 -4.88
CA ARG A 77 -17.85 -0.49 -3.83
C ARG A 77 -17.49 -1.96 -3.80
N ALA A 78 -17.44 -2.53 -2.60
CA ALA A 78 -17.22 -3.96 -2.44
C ALA A 78 -18.38 -4.61 -1.69
N PHE A 79 -18.66 -5.85 -2.06
CA PHE A 79 -19.61 -6.68 -1.34
C PHE A 79 -19.12 -6.95 0.09
N GLY A 80 -20.03 -6.93 1.06
CA GLY A 80 -19.70 -7.20 2.47
C GLY A 80 -19.21 -5.99 3.27
N THR A 81 -19.24 -4.78 2.70
CA THR A 81 -18.96 -3.53 3.43
C THR A 81 -19.81 -2.38 2.89
N SER A 82 -20.18 -1.43 3.76
CA SER A 82 -20.84 -0.17 3.37
C SER A 82 -19.86 0.93 2.97
N VAL A 83 -18.55 0.70 3.15
CA VAL A 83 -17.50 1.65 2.81
C VAL A 83 -17.39 1.79 1.30
N VAL A 84 -17.32 3.05 0.85
CA VAL A 84 -17.09 3.42 -0.56
C VAL A 84 -15.68 3.98 -0.67
N VAL A 85 -14.93 3.51 -1.67
CA VAL A 85 -13.65 4.11 -2.04
C VAL A 85 -13.91 5.17 -3.10
N THR A 86 -13.33 6.34 -2.91
CA THR A 86 -13.42 7.47 -3.85
C THR A 86 -12.03 7.78 -4.38
N GLU A 87 -11.91 8.01 -5.70
CA GLU A 87 -10.67 8.45 -6.32
C GLU A 87 -10.63 9.97 -6.44
N HIS A 88 -9.49 10.54 -6.10
CA HIS A 88 -9.19 11.97 -6.23
C HIS A 88 -7.88 12.18 -6.98
N VAL A 89 -7.73 13.33 -7.62
CA VAL A 89 -6.46 13.82 -8.14
C VAL A 89 -6.04 15.00 -7.28
N TRP A 90 -4.78 15.02 -6.87
CA TRP A 90 -4.22 16.08 -6.07
C TRP A 90 -2.94 16.61 -6.69
N ASN A 91 -2.88 17.93 -6.91
CA ASN A 91 -1.69 18.61 -7.37
C ASN A 91 -0.82 18.99 -6.18
N ILE A 92 0.27 18.26 -5.97
CA ILE A 92 1.28 18.56 -4.95
C ILE A 92 2.33 19.58 -5.41
N GLY A 93 2.30 19.91 -6.71
CA GLY A 93 3.15 20.93 -7.32
C GLY A 93 2.50 22.31 -7.30
N THR A 94 2.86 23.12 -8.28
CA THR A 94 2.25 24.44 -8.48
C THR A 94 1.31 24.41 -9.67
N ARG A 95 0.50 25.46 -9.86
CA ARG A 95 -0.32 25.60 -11.07
C ARG A 95 0.51 25.62 -12.37
N LEU A 96 1.71 26.21 -12.33
CA LEU A 96 2.58 26.35 -13.50
C LEU A 96 3.45 25.12 -13.77
N ARG A 97 3.70 24.32 -12.74
CA ARG A 97 4.46 23.06 -12.80
C ARG A 97 3.67 22.03 -11.99
N PRO A 98 2.56 21.52 -12.56
CA PRO A 98 1.73 20.56 -11.85
C PRO A 98 2.50 19.28 -11.62
N ASP A 99 2.30 18.71 -10.44
CA ASP A 99 2.81 17.41 -10.07
C ASP A 99 1.65 16.65 -9.44
N LEU A 100 1.05 15.74 -10.21
CA LEU A 100 -0.22 15.13 -9.88
C LEU A 100 -0.01 13.76 -9.23
N ILE A 101 -0.79 13.48 -8.19
CA ILE A 101 -0.94 12.15 -7.63
C ILE A 101 -2.42 11.78 -7.52
N PHE A 102 -2.70 10.49 -7.57
CA PHE A 102 -4.03 9.92 -7.34
C PHE A 102 -4.16 9.52 -5.87
N ILE A 103 -5.33 9.74 -5.29
CA ILE A 103 -5.65 9.31 -3.93
C ILE A 103 -6.90 8.43 -3.97
N TYR A 104 -6.77 7.21 -3.49
CA TYR A 104 -7.86 6.27 -3.25
C TYR A 104 -8.21 6.33 -1.77
N TYR A 105 -9.39 6.83 -1.45
CA TYR A 105 -9.78 7.15 -0.09
C TYR A 105 -10.99 6.33 0.34
N ALA A 106 -10.80 5.53 1.38
CA ALA A 106 -11.85 4.73 2.02
C ALA A 106 -12.25 5.38 3.34
N ARG A 107 -13.42 6.02 3.35
CA ARG A 107 -13.97 6.62 4.56
C ARG A 107 -14.61 5.53 5.43
N THR A 108 -13.84 5.00 6.37
CA THR A 108 -14.25 3.92 7.28
C THR A 108 -14.91 4.44 8.55
N ASP A 109 -14.64 5.70 8.93
CA ASP A 109 -15.17 6.33 10.14
C ASP A 109 -16.11 7.49 9.78
N LEU A 110 -17.41 7.20 9.70
CA LEU A 110 -18.43 8.18 9.32
C LEU A 110 -18.67 9.25 10.40
N GLY A 111 -18.40 8.95 11.68
CA GLY A 111 -18.69 9.82 12.81
C GLY A 111 -17.50 10.66 13.27
N GLY A 112 -16.31 10.06 13.37
CA GLY A 112 -15.09 10.72 13.84
C GLY A 112 -14.15 11.20 12.73
N ASN A 113 -14.26 10.63 11.53
CA ASN A 113 -13.39 10.84 10.38
C ASN A 113 -11.88 10.74 10.71
N ARG A 114 -11.49 9.84 11.63
CA ARG A 114 -10.09 9.65 12.04
C ARG A 114 -9.49 8.42 11.39
N VAL A 115 -10.19 7.28 11.50
CA VAL A 115 -9.62 5.95 11.24
C VAL A 115 -9.68 5.53 9.76
N ASN A 116 -9.73 6.51 8.87
CA ASN A 116 -9.86 6.31 7.43
C ASN A 116 -8.58 5.69 6.84
N LEU A 117 -8.72 4.99 5.72
CA LEU A 117 -7.60 4.43 4.98
C LEU A 117 -7.45 5.19 3.65
N ALA A 118 -6.21 5.37 3.21
CA ALA A 118 -5.93 5.84 1.87
C ALA A 118 -4.74 5.10 1.23
N LEU A 119 -4.74 5.10 -0.10
CA LEU A 119 -3.57 4.83 -0.93
C LEU A 119 -3.35 6.03 -1.84
N ALA A 120 -2.16 6.62 -1.80
CA ALA A 120 -1.77 7.66 -2.74
C ALA A 120 -0.77 7.08 -3.76
N SER A 121 -0.89 7.45 -5.04
CA SER A 121 0.00 6.93 -6.08
C SER A 121 0.33 7.96 -7.16
N ARG A 122 1.55 7.87 -7.69
CA ARG A 122 2.00 8.58 -8.91
C ARG A 122 1.24 8.19 -10.17
N ARG A 123 0.66 6.97 -10.19
CA ARG A 123 -0.03 6.43 -11.35
C ARG A 123 -1.48 6.14 -10.98
N GLN A 124 -2.37 6.36 -11.93
CA GLN A 124 -3.75 5.91 -11.77
C GLN A 124 -3.77 4.38 -11.71
N ALA A 125 -4.57 3.83 -10.80
CA ALA A 125 -4.77 2.40 -10.64
C ALA A 125 -5.60 1.83 -11.80
N ASP A 126 -5.16 0.69 -12.31
CA ASP A 126 -5.90 -0.12 -13.27
C ASP A 126 -7.13 -0.74 -12.60
N GLU A 127 -6.99 -1.10 -11.32
CA GLU A 127 -8.03 -1.73 -10.52
C GLU A 127 -7.93 -1.29 -9.06
N VAL A 128 -9.07 -1.17 -8.39
CA VAL A 128 -9.15 -0.80 -6.97
C VAL A 128 -9.86 -1.93 -6.23
N PHE A 129 -9.23 -2.40 -5.16
CA PHE A 129 -9.74 -3.45 -4.31
C PHE A 129 -10.21 -2.86 -2.98
N LEU A 130 -11.38 -3.29 -2.52
CA LEU A 130 -11.77 -3.12 -1.13
C LEU A 130 -12.18 -4.48 -0.61
N ARG A 131 -11.36 -5.07 0.26
CA ARG A 131 -11.64 -6.38 0.85
C ARG A 131 -12.40 -6.19 2.16
N PRO A 132 -13.47 -6.97 2.41
CA PRO A 132 -14.26 -6.82 3.62
C PRO A 132 -13.42 -7.15 4.85
N PRO A 133 -13.74 -6.56 6.02
CA PRO A 133 -13.07 -6.89 7.27
C PRO A 133 -13.09 -8.40 7.58
N PRO A 134 -11.99 -8.98 8.09
CA PRO A 134 -11.99 -10.38 8.53
C PRO A 134 -12.90 -10.65 9.74
N THR A 135 -13.22 -9.62 10.52
CA THR A 135 -14.15 -9.67 11.66
C THR A 135 -15.01 -8.40 11.70
N THR A 136 -16.07 -8.41 12.49
CA THR A 136 -16.94 -7.22 12.66
C THR A 136 -16.25 -6.02 13.31
N ALA A 137 -15.19 -6.25 14.10
CA ALA A 137 -14.40 -5.18 14.70
C ALA A 137 -13.29 -4.67 13.76
N SER A 138 -12.86 -5.50 12.82
CA SER A 138 -11.75 -5.21 11.92
C SER A 138 -12.08 -4.12 10.91
N ARG A 139 -11.03 -3.56 10.31
CA ARG A 139 -11.12 -2.59 9.23
C ARG A 139 -11.04 -3.31 7.87
N PRO A 140 -11.62 -2.74 6.80
CA PRO A 140 -11.43 -3.29 5.46
C PRO A 140 -9.96 -3.13 5.01
N MET A 141 -9.57 -3.89 4.00
CA MET A 141 -8.25 -3.73 3.36
C MET A 141 -8.43 -3.01 2.04
N LEU A 142 -7.83 -1.84 1.91
CA LEU A 142 -7.86 -1.04 0.70
C LEU A 142 -6.66 -1.41 -0.16
N GLY A 143 -6.88 -1.72 -1.44
CA GLY A 143 -5.82 -2.06 -2.38
C GLY A 143 -5.97 -1.35 -3.72
N ILE A 144 -4.87 -1.20 -4.43
CA ILE A 144 -4.86 -0.82 -5.85
C ILE A 144 -3.95 -1.76 -6.62
N ARG A 145 -4.26 -1.96 -7.91
CA ARG A 145 -3.37 -2.65 -8.84
C ARG A 145 -2.85 -1.67 -9.89
N ILE A 146 -1.55 -1.74 -10.13
CA ILE A 146 -0.87 -1.03 -11.21
C ILE A 146 -0.04 -2.09 -11.94
N ASN A 147 -0.34 -2.32 -13.22
CA ASN A 147 0.19 -3.44 -13.99
C ASN A 147 -0.08 -4.78 -13.27
N ASN A 148 0.95 -5.58 -13.00
CA ASN A 148 0.85 -6.88 -12.35
C ASN A 148 1.08 -6.82 -10.83
N ASP A 149 1.21 -5.62 -10.25
CA ASP A 149 1.53 -5.47 -8.82
C ASP A 149 0.39 -4.78 -8.08
N ALA A 150 0.06 -5.33 -6.92
CA ALA A 150 -0.97 -4.81 -6.04
C ALA A 150 -0.40 -4.27 -4.74
N PHE A 151 -0.90 -3.12 -4.32
CA PHE A 151 -0.45 -2.37 -3.15
C PHE A 151 -1.64 -2.21 -2.20
N PHE A 152 -1.49 -2.61 -0.94
CA PHE A 152 -2.55 -2.51 0.05
C PHE A 152 -2.16 -1.59 1.21
N SER A 153 -3.15 -0.84 1.70
CA SER A 153 -3.13 -0.13 2.97
C SER A 153 -4.02 -0.87 3.97
N ILE A 154 -3.46 -1.22 5.12
CA ILE A 154 -4.17 -1.89 6.21
C ILE A 154 -3.94 -1.15 7.53
N HIS A 155 -4.86 -1.36 8.48
CA HIS A 155 -4.71 -0.90 9.85
C HIS A 155 -5.35 -1.94 10.76
N ALA A 156 -4.53 -2.86 11.28
CA ALA A 156 -4.98 -3.93 12.15
C ALA A 156 -5.48 -3.37 13.50
N LEU A 157 -6.22 -4.18 14.25
CA LEU A 157 -6.77 -3.78 15.54
C LEU A 157 -5.65 -3.43 16.54
N ALA A 158 -5.85 -2.36 17.32
CA ALA A 158 -4.90 -1.90 18.33
C ALA A 158 -4.69 -2.89 19.50
N ASN A 159 -5.52 -3.94 19.60
CA ASN A 159 -5.43 -4.99 20.63
C ASN A 159 -4.34 -6.04 20.30
N GLY A 160 -3.13 -5.57 19.94
CA GLY A 160 -2.02 -6.43 19.55
C GLY A 160 -2.16 -7.03 18.14
N GLY A 161 -2.90 -6.37 17.26
CA GLY A 161 -3.08 -6.80 15.87
C GLY A 161 -3.75 -8.17 15.79
N ALA A 162 -4.78 -8.41 16.60
CA ALA A 162 -5.43 -9.73 16.71
C ALA A 162 -5.87 -10.29 15.34
N ASP A 163 -6.21 -9.42 14.41
CA ASP A 163 -6.67 -9.71 13.05
C ASP A 163 -5.56 -9.64 11.98
N ALA A 164 -4.32 -9.28 12.33
CA ALA A 164 -3.23 -9.08 11.37
C ALA A 164 -2.93 -10.32 10.50
N SER A 165 -2.96 -11.53 11.09
CA SER A 165 -2.77 -12.78 10.34
C SER A 165 -3.91 -13.03 9.35
N ALA A 166 -5.15 -12.81 9.81
CA ALA A 166 -6.34 -12.97 8.98
C ALA A 166 -6.39 -11.97 7.82
N ILE A 167 -5.88 -10.74 8.01
CA ILE A 167 -5.72 -9.75 6.95
C ILE A 167 -4.84 -10.28 5.82
N VAL A 168 -3.62 -10.77 6.16
CA VAL A 168 -2.67 -11.28 5.16
C VAL A 168 -3.23 -12.51 4.45
N HIS A 169 -3.84 -13.42 5.21
CA HIS A 169 -4.45 -14.63 4.65
C HIS A 169 -5.61 -14.30 3.69
N ASN A 170 -6.48 -13.34 4.02
CA ASN A 170 -7.58 -12.94 3.13
C ASN A 170 -7.09 -12.35 1.80
N ILE A 171 -5.99 -11.60 1.81
CA ILE A 171 -5.40 -11.05 0.59
C ILE A 171 -4.76 -12.18 -0.25
N ASP A 172 -4.05 -13.11 0.38
CA ASP A 172 -3.51 -14.27 -0.32
C ASP A 172 -4.62 -15.13 -0.95
N LEU A 173 -5.67 -15.46 -0.19
CA LEU A 173 -6.82 -16.20 -0.72
C LEU A 173 -7.53 -15.45 -1.83
N PHE A 174 -7.64 -14.12 -1.76
CA PHE A 174 -8.24 -13.32 -2.82
C PHE A 174 -7.50 -13.48 -4.15
N PHE A 175 -6.17 -13.33 -4.16
CA PHE A 175 -5.39 -13.50 -5.39
C PHE A 175 -5.37 -14.96 -5.83
N GLN A 176 -5.26 -15.91 -4.90
CA GLN A 176 -5.31 -17.34 -5.20
C GLN A 176 -6.62 -17.74 -5.89
N SER A 177 -7.76 -17.24 -5.38
CA SER A 177 -9.09 -17.59 -5.89
C SER A 177 -9.49 -16.83 -7.16
N SER A 178 -8.62 -15.95 -7.66
CA SER A 178 -8.87 -15.11 -8.83
C SER A 178 -7.98 -15.54 -9.99
N PRO A 179 -8.44 -16.38 -10.94
CA PRO A 179 -7.59 -16.94 -12.00
C PRO A 179 -6.84 -15.89 -12.84
N THR A 180 -7.45 -14.73 -13.07
CA THR A 180 -6.85 -13.62 -13.83
C THR A 180 -5.85 -12.80 -13.02
N LEU A 181 -5.83 -12.93 -11.70
CA LEU A 181 -4.95 -12.20 -10.78
C LEU A 181 -3.99 -13.14 -10.01
N ALA A 182 -4.01 -14.44 -10.26
CA ALA A 182 -3.24 -15.42 -9.51
C ALA A 182 -1.71 -15.16 -9.58
N ASN A 183 -1.24 -14.53 -10.65
CA ASN A 183 0.16 -14.16 -10.85
C ASN A 183 0.53 -12.76 -10.30
N THR A 184 -0.42 -12.04 -9.71
CA THR A 184 -0.18 -10.71 -9.16
C THR A 184 0.78 -10.80 -7.97
N ASN A 185 1.87 -10.03 -8.03
CA ASN A 185 2.65 -9.78 -6.84
C ASN A 185 1.90 -8.79 -5.98
N TRP A 186 1.96 -8.94 -4.67
CA TRP A 186 1.28 -8.02 -3.78
C TRP A 186 2.18 -7.61 -2.62
N ILE A 187 2.02 -6.36 -2.20
CA ILE A 187 2.62 -5.79 -1.00
C ILE A 187 1.50 -5.22 -0.13
N ILE A 188 1.48 -5.66 1.12
CA ILE A 188 0.58 -5.18 2.15
C ILE A 188 1.40 -4.26 3.04
N MET A 189 1.05 -2.99 3.11
CA MET A 189 1.77 -2.00 3.89
C MET A 189 0.82 -1.39 4.91
N GLY A 190 1.27 -1.17 6.13
CA GLY A 190 0.43 -0.56 7.14
C GLY A 190 0.90 -0.75 8.56
N ASP A 191 0.05 -0.31 9.47
CA ASP A 191 0.15 -0.56 10.90
C ASP A 191 -0.49 -1.93 11.22
N PHE A 192 0.36 -2.91 11.47
CA PHE A 192 -0.05 -4.26 11.83
C PHE A 192 -0.38 -4.41 13.32
N ASN A 193 -0.13 -3.37 14.15
CA ASN A 193 -0.31 -3.39 15.61
C ASN A 193 0.32 -4.63 16.31
N ARG A 194 1.30 -5.26 15.67
CA ARG A 194 1.93 -6.52 16.09
C ARG A 194 3.35 -6.56 15.58
N GLU A 195 4.29 -7.04 16.39
CA GLU A 195 5.70 -7.17 15.98
C GLU A 195 5.85 -8.15 14.78
N PRO A 196 6.83 -7.93 13.89
CA PRO A 196 7.09 -8.79 12.73
C PRO A 196 7.23 -10.28 13.09
N VAL A 197 7.98 -10.59 14.15
CA VAL A 197 8.23 -11.99 14.54
C VAL A 197 6.95 -12.68 15.03
N ASP A 198 6.12 -11.97 15.78
CA ASP A 198 4.83 -12.47 16.28
C ASP A 198 3.88 -12.74 15.11
N LEU A 199 3.82 -11.82 14.14
CA LEU A 199 3.01 -12.01 12.94
C LEU A 199 3.47 -13.23 12.13
N LEU A 200 4.77 -13.36 11.87
CA LEU A 200 5.33 -14.49 11.12
C LEU A 200 5.01 -15.82 11.80
N SER A 201 5.10 -15.86 13.14
CA SER A 201 4.79 -17.06 13.93
C SER A 201 3.32 -17.48 13.83
N SER A 202 2.42 -16.52 13.55
CA SER A 202 0.97 -16.74 13.44
C SER A 202 0.50 -17.18 12.05
N PHE A 203 1.38 -17.19 11.05
CA PHE A 203 1.05 -17.69 9.72
C PHE A 203 1.08 -19.22 9.69
N GLU A 204 0.23 -19.84 8.88
CA GLU A 204 0.35 -21.25 8.52
C GLU A 204 1.54 -21.47 7.56
N LEU A 205 2.07 -22.69 7.49
CA LEU A 205 3.27 -23.01 6.71
C LEU A 205 3.14 -22.60 5.23
N GLU A 206 1.99 -22.86 4.60
CA GLU A 206 1.76 -22.51 3.18
C GLU A 206 1.82 -21.01 2.92
N LEU A 207 1.35 -20.20 3.87
CA LEU A 207 1.42 -18.74 3.79
C LEU A 207 2.84 -18.25 4.03
N ARG A 208 3.55 -18.81 5.02
CA ARG A 208 4.97 -18.46 5.29
C ARG A 208 5.88 -18.72 4.09
N LEU A 209 5.64 -19.79 3.33
CA LEU A 209 6.47 -20.16 2.18
C LEU A 209 6.28 -19.22 0.97
N ARG A 210 5.19 -18.44 0.93
CA ARG A 210 4.84 -17.56 -0.18
C ARG A 210 4.86 -16.08 0.19
N THR A 211 5.26 -15.77 1.43
CA THR A 211 5.29 -14.41 1.94
C THR A 211 6.61 -14.08 2.60
N ARG A 212 6.93 -12.80 2.65
CA ARG A 212 8.07 -12.29 3.43
C ARG A 212 7.67 -11.00 4.11
N ILE A 213 7.97 -10.91 5.40
CA ILE A 213 7.83 -9.67 6.15
C ILE A 213 9.05 -8.80 5.85
N ILE A 214 8.80 -7.55 5.44
CA ILE A 214 9.80 -6.54 5.11
C ILE A 214 9.82 -5.51 6.23
N THR A 215 10.87 -5.54 7.04
CA THR A 215 11.08 -4.65 8.19
C THR A 215 12.56 -4.35 8.36
N ASN A 216 12.89 -3.29 9.09
CA ASN A 216 14.26 -2.97 9.52
C ASN A 216 14.44 -3.11 11.04
N ASN A 217 13.44 -3.64 11.75
CA ASN A 217 13.41 -3.84 13.21
C ASN A 217 13.63 -2.55 14.04
N ALA A 218 13.52 -1.38 13.42
CA ALA A 218 13.54 -0.12 14.14
C ALA A 218 12.17 0.15 14.76
N ILE A 219 12.14 0.87 15.89
CA ILE A 219 10.89 1.35 16.48
C ILE A 219 10.16 2.23 15.46
N THR A 220 8.91 1.87 15.15
CA THR A 220 8.06 2.63 14.23
C THR A 220 6.94 3.37 14.94
N GLN A 221 6.65 3.05 16.21
CA GLN A 221 5.75 3.84 17.05
C GLN A 221 6.40 4.22 18.39
N ILE A 222 6.38 5.52 18.74
CA ILE A 222 7.02 6.08 19.95
C ILE A 222 6.33 5.58 21.22
N SER A 223 4.99 5.61 21.26
CA SER A 223 4.20 5.34 22.45
C SER A 223 4.33 3.88 22.92
N ALA A 224 4.21 2.91 22.01
CA ALA A 224 4.41 1.50 22.32
C ALA A 224 5.88 1.08 22.38
N ARG A 225 6.80 1.84 21.75
CA ARG A 225 8.21 1.48 21.54
C ARG A 225 8.38 0.14 20.80
N ARG A 226 7.59 -0.04 19.74
CA ARG A 226 7.47 -1.29 18.99
C ARG A 226 7.64 -1.08 17.49
N THR A 227 7.87 -2.17 16.77
CA THR A 227 7.85 -2.20 15.30
C THR A 227 6.45 -2.63 14.85
N LEU A 228 5.57 -1.67 14.58
CA LEU A 228 4.17 -1.92 14.21
C LEU A 228 3.90 -1.65 12.73
N ASP A 229 4.57 -0.64 12.18
CA ASP A 229 4.50 -0.28 10.76
C ASP A 229 5.56 -1.05 9.96
N TYR A 230 5.14 -1.85 8.98
CA TYR A 230 6.04 -2.57 8.07
C TYR A 230 5.25 -3.06 6.83
N ALA A 231 5.86 -3.94 6.04
CA ALA A 231 5.18 -4.55 4.90
C ALA A 231 5.25 -6.08 4.90
N VAL A 232 4.31 -6.71 4.21
CA VAL A 232 4.33 -8.13 3.85
C VAL A 232 4.22 -8.23 2.33
N VAL A 233 5.21 -8.86 1.69
CA VAL A 233 5.18 -9.14 0.25
C VAL A 233 4.83 -10.59 0.00
N GLY A 234 4.15 -10.88 -1.10
CA GLY A 234 3.84 -12.25 -1.50
C GLY A 234 3.38 -12.39 -2.93
N ASN A 235 3.20 -13.65 -3.34
CA ASN A 235 2.57 -14.04 -4.60
C ASN A 235 1.73 -15.31 -4.36
N SER A 236 0.49 -15.30 -4.80
CA SER A 236 -0.47 -16.35 -4.46
C SER A 236 -0.48 -17.53 -5.44
N ASN A 237 0.31 -17.48 -6.51
CA ASN A 237 0.42 -18.58 -7.46
C ASN A 237 1.10 -19.81 -6.83
N ARG A 238 0.34 -20.90 -6.66
CA ARG A 238 0.83 -22.17 -6.11
C ARG A 238 1.59 -23.05 -7.12
N ALA A 239 1.53 -22.72 -8.41
CA ALA A 239 2.26 -23.46 -9.45
C ALA A 239 3.77 -23.15 -9.45
N ILE A 240 4.20 -22.10 -8.75
CA ILE A 240 5.58 -21.64 -8.68
C ILE A 240 5.97 -21.56 -7.19
N ALA A 241 6.40 -22.68 -6.61
CA ALA A 241 6.78 -22.73 -5.20
C ALA A 241 8.27 -23.12 -5.03
N PRO A 242 9.09 -22.27 -4.34
CA PRO A 242 8.84 -20.88 -3.98
C PRO A 242 9.16 -19.95 -5.15
N ALA A 243 8.21 -19.11 -5.59
CA ALA A 243 8.54 -17.97 -6.44
C ALA A 243 9.56 -17.08 -5.70
N PRO A 244 10.68 -16.67 -6.33
CA PRO A 244 11.64 -15.81 -5.67
C PRO A 244 10.99 -14.48 -5.29
N LEU A 245 10.91 -14.20 -3.99
CA LEU A 245 10.29 -12.98 -3.49
C LEU A 245 11.20 -11.77 -3.77
N PRO A 246 10.62 -10.67 -4.30
CA PRO A 246 11.34 -9.52 -4.85
C PRO A 246 12.27 -8.87 -3.82
N PRO A 247 13.50 -8.44 -4.14
CA PRO A 247 14.53 -8.00 -3.18
C PRO A 247 14.26 -6.58 -2.61
N ILE A 248 13.18 -6.44 -1.85
CA ILE A 248 12.74 -5.21 -1.18
C ILE A 248 13.26 -5.20 0.26
N SER A 249 13.79 -4.06 0.70
CA SER A 249 14.18 -3.80 2.10
C SER A 249 13.41 -2.61 2.68
N ALA A 250 13.32 -2.54 4.01
CA ALA A 250 12.68 -1.42 4.71
C ALA A 250 13.69 -0.37 5.21
N SER A 251 13.24 0.88 5.30
CA SER A 251 13.96 1.97 6.00
C SER A 251 12.97 2.91 6.68
N THR A 252 13.16 3.12 7.98
CA THR A 252 12.51 4.19 8.78
C THR A 252 13.14 5.56 8.56
N PHE A 253 14.33 5.61 7.96
CA PHE A 253 14.91 6.86 7.50
C PHE A 253 14.35 7.19 6.13
N PHE A 254 13.56 8.26 6.05
CA PHE A 254 13.16 8.82 4.77
C PHE A 254 13.99 10.07 4.50
N SER A 255 14.94 9.96 3.57
CA SER A 255 15.85 11.04 3.20
C SER A 255 15.17 12.27 2.61
N GLY A 256 13.88 12.19 2.30
CA GLY A 256 13.06 13.30 1.80
C GLY A 256 12.38 14.13 2.90
N PHE A 257 12.33 13.70 4.17
CA PHE A 257 11.73 14.52 5.22
C PHE A 257 12.63 15.69 5.57
N ARG A 258 12.05 16.90 5.52
CA ARG A 258 12.71 18.13 5.94
C ARG A 258 12.01 18.79 7.12
N THR A 259 10.98 18.17 7.68
CA THR A 259 10.09 18.74 8.70
C THR A 259 9.76 17.75 9.82
N HIS A 260 9.27 18.27 10.95
CA HIS A 260 8.77 17.48 12.07
C HIS A 260 7.57 16.60 11.65
N ILE A 261 7.55 15.35 12.10
CA ILE A 261 6.46 14.39 11.87
C ILE A 261 5.46 14.55 13.01
N ALA A 262 4.25 15.02 12.71
CA ALA A 262 3.19 15.24 13.71
C ALA A 262 2.38 13.95 14.00
N SER A 263 3.06 12.82 14.17
CA SER A 263 2.48 11.50 14.51
C SER A 263 3.44 10.80 15.46
N ASP A 264 2.91 9.95 16.35
CA ASP A 264 3.76 9.05 17.13
C ASP A 264 4.26 7.85 16.32
N HIS A 265 3.81 7.70 15.06
CA HIS A 265 4.34 6.74 14.09
C HIS A 265 5.32 7.38 13.11
N PHE A 266 6.40 6.66 12.85
CA PHE A 266 7.39 6.97 11.83
C PHE A 266 7.00 6.34 10.49
N PRO A 267 7.08 7.10 9.39
CA PRO A 267 6.97 6.52 8.06
C PRO A 267 8.03 5.46 7.80
N VAL A 268 7.64 4.40 7.09
CA VAL A 268 8.53 3.32 6.67
C VAL A 268 8.50 3.21 5.17
N THR A 269 9.68 3.17 4.55
CA THR A 269 9.83 3.03 3.09
C THR A 269 10.29 1.64 2.71
N PHE A 270 9.81 1.15 1.58
CA PHE A 270 10.15 -0.15 1.03
C PHE A 270 10.56 0.01 -0.42
N ARG A 271 11.78 -0.41 -0.74
CA ARG A 271 12.33 -0.37 -2.10
C ARG A 271 13.49 -1.33 -2.23
N ARG A 272 13.90 -1.58 -3.48
CA ARG A 272 15.23 -2.11 -3.76
C ARG A 272 16.29 -1.05 -3.46
N PHE A 273 17.30 -1.42 -2.67
CA PHE A 273 18.49 -0.59 -2.48
C PHE A 273 19.57 -1.08 -3.45
N PRO A 274 20.27 -0.17 -4.15
CA PRO A 274 21.40 -0.53 -5.00
C PRO A 274 22.57 -1.11 -4.19
#